data_AF-A0A4V6YY04-F1
#
_entry.id   AF-A0A4V6YY04-F1
#
_cell.length_a   1.000
_cell.length_b   1.000
_cell.length_c   1.000
_cell.angle_alpha   90.00
_cell.angle_beta   90.00
_cell.angle_gamma   90.00
#
_symmetry.space_group_name_H-M   'P 1'
#
loop_
_entity.id
_entity.type
_entity.pdbx_description
1 polymer ?
#
loop_
_entity_poly.entity_id
_entity_poly.type
_entity_poly.pdbx_seq_one_letter_code
_entity_poly.pdbx_strand_id
1 'polypeptide(L)'
;MMTKIDQKRLIDAGAVDQVKAEITKSFQAQLDEATGKNQQLEQQLYGEMIGGRFTGSKFIADKMAIPSDFVQARFGQAFKIEDGKVVAYDGQGNKVYSRTKPGELAEFDEALEFLVEQYPQKDHILKASGNSGGGSHQSQHQAGQKTMKRAAFDALDQTGKQGALKDGITIVD
;
A
#
# COMPACT_ATOMS: atom_id res chain seq x y z
N MET A 1 -15.43 -62.95 -38.66
CA MET A 1 -16.13 -61.89 -39.42
C MET A 1 -16.83 -60.99 -38.41
N MET A 2 -16.43 -59.73 -38.31
CA MET A 2 -17.16 -58.73 -37.52
C MET A 2 -18.55 -58.54 -38.14
N THR A 3 -19.60 -58.68 -37.34
CA THR A 3 -20.97 -58.54 -37.86
C THR A 3 -21.29 -57.07 -38.07
N LYS A 4 -22.14 -56.73 -39.04
CA LYS A 4 -22.59 -55.34 -39.30
C LYS A 4 -23.22 -54.68 -38.07
N ILE A 5 -23.69 -55.47 -37.09
CA ILE A 5 -24.26 -55.00 -35.83
C ILE A 5 -23.17 -54.42 -34.91
N ASP A 6 -21.99 -55.05 -34.84
CA ASP A 6 -20.87 -54.57 -34.04
C ASP A 6 -20.29 -53.26 -34.61
N GLN A 7 -20.18 -53.14 -35.94
CA GLN A 7 -19.75 -51.90 -36.60
C GLN A 7 -20.72 -50.74 -36.33
N LYS A 8 -22.03 -50.97 -36.33
CA LYS A 8 -23.02 -49.92 -36.07
C LYS A 8 -22.96 -49.43 -34.61
N ARG A 9 -22.80 -50.35 -33.65
CA ARG A 9 -22.61 -50.00 -32.22
C ARG A 9 -21.30 -49.26 -31.98
N LEU A 10 -20.23 -49.59 -32.72
CA LEU A 10 -18.95 -48.89 -32.65
C LEU A 10 -19.03 -47.46 -33.24
N ILE A 11 -19.79 -47.27 -34.33
CA ILE A 11 -20.02 -45.95 -34.92
C ILE A 11 -20.86 -45.07 -33.98
N ASP A 12 -21.93 -45.63 -33.40
CA ASP A 12 -22.75 -44.91 -32.43
C ASP A 12 -21.97 -44.57 -31.15
N ALA A 13 -21.10 -45.49 -30.69
CA ALA A 13 -20.22 -45.23 -29.55
C ALA A 13 -19.18 -44.14 -29.84
N GLY A 14 -18.54 -44.16 -31.03
CA GLY A 14 -17.59 -43.12 -31.44
C GLY A 14 -18.23 -41.73 -31.62
N ALA A 15 -19.48 -41.68 -32.08
CA ALA A 15 -20.25 -40.45 -32.16
C ALA A 15 -20.60 -39.91 -30.76
N VAL A 16 -20.97 -40.78 -29.81
CA VAL A 16 -21.22 -40.40 -28.42
C VAL A 16 -19.95 -39.90 -27.73
N ASP A 17 -18.80 -40.52 -27.99
CA ASP A 17 -17.51 -40.08 -27.44
C ASP A 17 -17.04 -38.74 -28.05
N GLN A 18 -17.28 -38.51 -29.34
CA GLN A 18 -17.05 -37.20 -29.97
C GLN A 18 -17.95 -36.11 -29.38
N VAL A 19 -19.24 -36.40 -29.18
CA VAL A 19 -20.18 -35.45 -28.56
C VAL A 19 -19.78 -35.16 -27.11
N LYS A 20 -19.37 -36.16 -26.33
CA LYS A 20 -18.83 -35.94 -24.96
C LYS A 20 -17.55 -35.10 -24.97
N ALA A 21 -16.65 -35.34 -25.92
CA ALA A 21 -15.43 -34.56 -26.05
C ALA A 21 -15.71 -33.09 -26.44
N GLU A 22 -16.62 -32.85 -27.39
CA GLU A 22 -17.05 -31.49 -27.77
C GLU A 22 -17.76 -30.78 -26.62
N ILE A 23 -18.67 -31.48 -25.92
CA ILE A 23 -19.36 -30.95 -24.74
C ILE A 23 -18.34 -30.57 -23.67
N THR A 24 -17.41 -31.47 -23.33
CA THR A 24 -16.37 -31.22 -22.31
C THR A 24 -15.48 -30.05 -22.71
N LYS A 25 -15.10 -29.96 -23.99
CA LYS A 25 -14.31 -28.84 -24.52
C LYS A 25 -15.08 -27.51 -24.47
N SER A 26 -16.38 -27.53 -24.77
CA SER A 26 -17.24 -26.34 -24.69
C SER A 26 -17.44 -25.90 -23.24
N PHE A 27 -17.62 -26.83 -22.31
CA PHE A 27 -17.74 -26.54 -20.88
C PHE A 27 -16.43 -26.05 -20.30
N GLN A 28 -15.30 -26.63 -20.69
CA GLN A 28 -13.98 -26.13 -20.28
C GLN A 28 -13.76 -24.72 -20.79
N ALA A 29 -14.08 -24.43 -22.06
CA ALA A 29 -13.99 -23.08 -22.61
C ALA A 29 -14.89 -22.07 -21.87
N GLN A 30 -16.12 -22.46 -21.54
CA GLN A 30 -17.03 -21.62 -20.73
C GLN A 30 -16.52 -21.43 -19.30
N LEU A 31 -15.94 -22.47 -18.69
CA LEU A 31 -15.31 -22.38 -17.38
C LEU A 31 -14.11 -21.44 -17.39
N ASP A 32 -13.25 -21.56 -18.39
CA ASP A 32 -12.06 -20.72 -18.54
C ASP A 32 -12.48 -19.26 -18.79
N GLU A 33 -13.50 -19.03 -19.63
CA GLU A 33 -14.06 -17.70 -19.89
C GLU A 33 -14.71 -17.10 -18.63
N ALA A 34 -15.51 -17.88 -17.90
CA ALA A 34 -16.14 -17.44 -16.65
C ALA A 34 -15.10 -17.14 -15.57
N THR A 35 -14.06 -17.98 -15.46
CA THR A 35 -12.95 -17.79 -14.52
C THR A 35 -12.15 -16.54 -14.87
N GLY A 36 -11.85 -16.32 -16.15
CA GLY A 36 -11.15 -15.12 -16.62
C GLY A 36 -11.95 -13.84 -16.35
N LYS A 37 -13.26 -13.85 -16.61
CA LYS A 37 -14.15 -12.72 -16.29
C LYS A 37 -14.23 -12.46 -14.80
N ASN A 38 -14.32 -13.50 -13.97
CA ASN A 38 -14.32 -13.35 -12.51
C ASN A 38 -13.03 -12.71 -12.02
N GLN A 39 -11.86 -13.16 -12.49
CA GLN A 39 -10.58 -12.55 -12.12
C GLN A 39 -10.49 -11.08 -12.55
N GLN A 40 -10.99 -10.73 -13.74
CA GLN A 40 -11.04 -9.34 -14.20
C GLN A 40 -11.97 -8.49 -13.33
N LEU A 41 -13.17 -8.99 -13.01
CA LEU A 41 -14.13 -8.31 -12.14
C LEU A 41 -13.58 -8.14 -10.73
N GLU A 42 -12.89 -9.15 -10.18
CA GLU A 42 -12.21 -9.06 -8.89
C GLU A 42 -11.13 -7.98 -8.89
N GLN A 43 -10.31 -7.89 -9.94
CA GLN A 43 -9.29 -6.83 -10.06
C GLN A 43 -9.92 -5.43 -10.18
N GLN A 44 -11.03 -5.30 -10.91
CA GLN A 44 -11.77 -4.04 -11.02
C GLN A 44 -12.40 -3.64 -9.69
N LEU A 45 -13.08 -4.57 -9.03
CA LEU A 45 -13.69 -4.38 -7.72
C LEU A 45 -12.64 -3.99 -6.69
N TYR A 46 -11.48 -4.67 -6.72
CA TYR A 46 -10.33 -4.33 -5.90
C TYR A 46 -9.86 -2.90 -6.18
N GLY A 47 -9.65 -2.53 -7.44
CA GLY A 47 -9.24 -1.18 -7.83
C GLY A 47 -10.23 -0.11 -7.36
N GLU A 48 -11.52 -0.36 -7.49
CA GLU A 48 -12.58 0.59 -7.13
C GLU A 48 -12.78 0.69 -5.61
N MET A 49 -12.98 -0.45 -4.93
CA MET A 49 -13.24 -0.47 -3.49
C MET A 49 -12.01 -0.07 -2.68
N ILE A 50 -10.84 -0.63 -3.00
CA ILE A 50 -9.64 -0.37 -2.21
C ILE A 50 -9.03 0.95 -2.67
N GLY A 51 -8.87 1.18 -3.98
CA GLY A 51 -8.31 2.44 -4.51
C GLY A 51 -9.13 3.66 -4.08
N GLY A 52 -10.46 3.59 -4.13
CA GLY A 52 -11.32 4.68 -3.65
C GLY A 52 -11.11 5.00 -2.16
N ARG A 53 -10.82 3.98 -1.32
CA ARG A 53 -10.51 4.17 0.11
C ARG A 53 -9.14 4.80 0.31
N PHE A 54 -8.14 4.44 -0.50
CA PHE A 54 -6.83 5.08 -0.48
C PHE A 54 -6.91 6.56 -0.87
N THR A 55 -7.65 6.92 -1.92
CA THR A 55 -7.82 8.33 -2.31
C THR A 55 -8.62 9.13 -1.29
N GLY A 56 -9.63 8.53 -0.65
CA GLY A 56 -10.50 9.19 0.34
C GLY A 56 -10.00 9.16 1.78
N SER A 57 -8.86 8.53 2.06
CA SER A 57 -8.35 8.34 3.43
C SER A 57 -7.82 9.64 4.03
N LYS A 58 -8.36 9.99 5.21
CA LYS A 58 -7.86 11.14 5.99
C LYS A 58 -6.46 10.88 6.53
N PHE A 59 -6.17 9.63 6.92
CA PHE A 59 -4.85 9.23 7.38
C PHE A 59 -3.80 9.51 6.30
N ILE A 60 -4.06 9.15 5.04
CA ILE A 60 -3.14 9.41 3.93
C ILE A 60 -2.96 10.92 3.71
N ALA A 61 -4.06 11.66 3.65
CA ALA A 61 -4.02 13.11 3.42
C ALA A 61 -3.21 13.85 4.51
N ASP A 62 -3.42 13.50 5.77
CA ASP A 62 -2.87 14.25 6.90
C ASP A 62 -1.51 13.74 7.37
N LYS A 63 -1.28 12.41 7.36
CA LYS A 63 -0.13 11.76 8.01
C LYS A 63 0.91 11.22 7.03
N MET A 64 0.57 10.98 5.77
CA MET A 64 1.54 10.42 4.80
C MET A 64 2.31 11.52 4.07
N ALA A 65 3.62 11.33 3.91
CA ALA A 65 4.52 12.20 3.16
C ALA A 65 4.57 11.86 1.66
N ILE A 66 4.12 10.65 1.30
CA ILE A 66 4.07 10.17 -0.08
C ILE A 66 2.63 10.24 -0.63
N PRO A 67 2.45 10.39 -1.96
CA PRO A 67 1.14 10.40 -2.60
C PRO A 67 0.37 9.08 -2.38
N SER A 68 -0.97 9.16 -2.40
CA SER A 68 -1.88 8.03 -2.23
C SER A 68 -1.58 6.86 -3.18
N ASP A 69 -1.16 7.15 -4.40
CA ASP A 69 -0.90 6.14 -5.44
C ASP A 69 0.26 5.20 -5.03
N PHE A 70 1.31 5.76 -4.43
CA PHE A 70 2.44 4.98 -3.92
C PHE A 70 2.05 4.16 -2.68
N VAL A 71 1.24 4.75 -1.80
CA VAL A 71 0.70 4.04 -0.63
C VAL A 71 -0.16 2.86 -1.08
N GLN A 72 -1.05 3.08 -2.05
CA GLN A 72 -1.90 2.03 -2.62
C GLN A 72 -1.08 0.94 -3.31
N ALA A 73 -0.05 1.30 -4.08
CA ALA A 73 0.81 0.30 -4.73
C ALA A 73 1.53 -0.59 -3.71
N ARG A 74 1.98 -0.02 -2.58
CA ARG A 74 2.72 -0.76 -1.55
C ARG A 74 1.82 -1.52 -0.58
N PHE A 75 0.83 -0.84 -0.02
CA PHE A 75 -0.01 -1.36 1.06
C PHE A 75 -1.33 -1.90 0.55
N GLY A 76 -1.76 -1.57 -0.67
CA GLY A 76 -2.99 -2.08 -1.24
C GLY A 76 -3.04 -3.60 -1.20
N GLN A 77 -1.94 -4.29 -1.54
CA GLN A 77 -1.86 -5.76 -1.56
C GLN A 77 -2.17 -6.44 -0.21
N ALA A 78 -2.03 -5.69 0.88
CA ALA A 78 -2.39 -6.16 2.22
C ALA A 78 -3.90 -6.14 2.46
N PHE A 79 -4.67 -5.41 1.65
CA PHE A 79 -6.12 -5.34 1.75
C PHE A 79 -6.79 -6.36 0.83
N LYS A 80 -7.78 -7.06 1.34
CA LYS A 80 -8.64 -7.98 0.59
C LYS A 80 -10.09 -7.67 0.86
N ILE A 81 -10.97 -8.09 -0.05
CA ILE A 81 -12.41 -7.95 0.12
C ILE A 81 -12.93 -9.29 0.62
N GLU A 82 -13.35 -9.34 1.89
CA GLU A 82 -14.05 -10.49 2.48
C GLU A 82 -15.47 -10.08 2.85
N ASP A 83 -16.47 -10.87 2.43
CA ASP A 83 -17.88 -10.61 2.72
C ASP A 83 -18.36 -9.19 2.33
N GLY A 84 -17.78 -8.62 1.26
CA GLY A 84 -18.07 -7.26 0.80
C GLY A 84 -17.46 -6.15 1.66
N LYS A 85 -16.58 -6.47 2.61
CA LYS A 85 -15.84 -5.53 3.45
C LYS A 85 -14.36 -5.59 3.14
N VAL A 86 -13.68 -4.45 3.24
CA VAL A 86 -12.24 -4.37 3.08
C VAL A 86 -11.58 -4.80 4.39
N VAL A 87 -10.80 -5.88 4.34
CA VAL A 87 -10.08 -6.48 5.47
C VAL A 87 -8.59 -6.38 5.18
N ALA A 88 -7.83 -5.85 6.12
CA ALA A 88 -6.38 -5.78 6.02
C ALA A 88 -5.69 -6.99 6.66
N TYR A 89 -4.57 -7.38 6.09
CA TYR A 89 -3.69 -8.44 6.56
C TYR A 89 -2.32 -7.87 6.86
N ASP A 90 -1.73 -8.28 7.98
CA ASP A 90 -0.36 -7.91 8.32
C ASP A 90 0.68 -8.63 7.43
N GLY A 91 1.96 -8.29 7.60
CA GLY A 91 3.06 -8.92 6.87
C GLY A 91 3.26 -10.42 7.16
N GLN A 92 2.54 -10.96 8.15
CA GLN A 92 2.54 -12.38 8.53
C GLN A 92 1.29 -13.12 8.01
N GLY A 93 0.35 -12.41 7.39
CA GLY A 93 -0.90 -12.98 6.88
C GLY A 93 -2.03 -13.07 7.91
N ASN A 94 -1.92 -12.40 9.06
CA ASN A 94 -3.01 -12.32 10.04
C ASN A 94 -3.92 -11.13 9.75
N LYS A 95 -5.21 -11.25 10.08
CA LYS A 95 -6.16 -10.14 10.00
C LYS A 95 -5.79 -9.04 10.99
N VAL A 96 -5.82 -7.78 10.55
CA VAL A 96 -5.60 -6.63 11.43
C VAL A 96 -6.90 -6.31 12.17
N TYR A 97 -6.83 -6.28 13.50
CA TYR A 97 -7.95 -5.97 14.37
C TYR A 97 -7.87 -4.53 14.90
N SER A 98 -9.04 -3.94 15.16
CA SER A 98 -9.13 -2.60 15.72
C SER A 98 -8.59 -2.59 17.16
N ARG A 99 -7.77 -1.60 17.48
CA ARG A 99 -7.29 -1.32 18.84
C ARG A 99 -8.34 -0.56 19.64
N THR A 100 -9.19 0.21 18.96
CA THR A 100 -10.28 0.97 19.58
C THR A 100 -11.51 0.10 19.85
N LYS A 101 -11.74 -0.93 19.03
CA LYS A 101 -12.83 -1.88 19.17
C LYS A 101 -12.33 -3.32 19.28
N PRO A 102 -12.07 -3.81 20.50
CA PRO A 102 -11.60 -5.18 20.70
C PRO A 102 -12.55 -6.21 20.07
N GLY A 103 -12.03 -7.03 19.16
CA GLY A 103 -12.78 -8.09 18.50
C GLY A 103 -13.40 -7.72 17.15
N GLU A 104 -13.38 -6.45 16.74
CA GLU A 104 -13.73 -6.03 15.37
C GLU A 104 -12.47 -5.93 14.50
N LEU A 105 -12.63 -6.18 13.20
CA LEU A 105 -11.59 -5.91 12.21
C LEU A 105 -11.29 -4.41 12.17
N ALA A 106 -10.02 -4.05 11.97
CA ALA A 106 -9.64 -2.66 11.88
C ALA A 106 -10.33 -2.00 10.67
N GLU A 107 -10.83 -0.78 10.88
CA GLU A 107 -11.29 0.07 9.78
C GLU A 107 -10.11 0.41 8.87
N PHE A 108 -10.39 0.78 7.62
CA PHE A 108 -9.35 1.00 6.60
C PHE A 108 -8.19 1.90 7.07
N ASP A 109 -8.49 3.05 7.66
CA ASP A 109 -7.49 4.01 8.12
C ASP A 109 -6.64 3.45 9.27
N GLU A 110 -7.26 2.80 10.26
CA GLU A 110 -6.58 2.20 11.42
C GLU A 110 -5.71 1.01 10.99
N ALA A 111 -6.21 0.20 10.06
CA ALA A 111 -5.48 -0.91 9.51
C ALA A 111 -4.26 -0.44 8.70
N LEU A 112 -4.43 0.62 7.91
CA LEU A 112 -3.34 1.23 7.17
C LEU A 112 -2.28 1.81 8.10
N GLU A 113 -2.69 2.49 9.17
CA GLU A 113 -1.78 3.00 10.20
C GLU A 113 -0.94 1.88 10.80
N PHE A 114 -1.58 0.77 11.20
CA PHE A 114 -0.89 -0.40 11.74
C PHE A 114 0.15 -0.98 10.75
N LEU A 115 -0.22 -1.12 9.47
CA LEU A 115 0.68 -1.63 8.44
C LEU A 115 1.87 -0.69 8.19
N VAL A 116 1.63 0.62 8.21
CA VAL A 116 2.68 1.63 8.03
C VAL A 116 3.61 1.64 9.25
N GLU A 117 3.09 1.51 10.46
CA GLU A 117 3.89 1.47 11.70
C GLU A 117 4.86 0.28 11.76
N GLN A 118 4.48 -0.85 11.17
CA GLN A 118 5.32 -2.05 11.04
C GLN A 118 6.36 -1.94 9.93
N TYR A 119 6.27 -0.94 9.05
CA TYR A 119 7.15 -0.83 7.90
C TYR A 119 8.55 -0.32 8.32
N PRO A 120 9.65 -0.99 7.91
CA PRO A 120 11.01 -0.60 8.33
C PRO A 120 11.40 0.83 7.96
N GLN A 121 10.86 1.38 6.88
CA GLN A 121 11.15 2.73 6.38
C GLN A 121 9.99 3.70 6.64
N LYS A 122 9.20 3.47 7.70
CA LYS A 122 8.03 4.30 8.03
C LYS A 122 8.35 5.78 8.15
N ASP A 123 9.53 6.13 8.66
CA ASP A 123 9.95 7.52 8.87
C ASP A 123 10.09 8.30 7.55
N HIS A 124 10.25 7.60 6.42
CA HIS A 124 10.31 8.22 5.09
C HIS A 124 8.95 8.37 4.42
N ILE A 125 7.95 7.59 4.85
CA ILE A 125 6.60 7.60 4.26
C ILE A 125 5.58 8.33 5.13
N LEU A 126 5.86 8.48 6.43
CA LEU A 126 5.10 9.31 7.36
C LEU A 126 5.65 10.73 7.31
N LYS A 127 4.76 11.71 7.35
CA LYS A 127 5.12 13.08 7.71
C LYS A 127 5.66 13.01 9.13
N ALA A 128 6.90 13.46 9.33
CA ALA A 128 7.49 13.59 10.65
C ALA A 128 6.46 14.26 11.57
N SER A 129 6.13 13.59 12.68
CA SER A 129 5.10 14.00 13.62
C SER A 129 5.47 15.35 14.24
N GLY A 130 5.10 16.45 13.58
CA GLY A 130 4.85 17.72 14.26
C GLY A 130 6.00 18.32 15.07
N ASN A 131 7.25 17.94 14.82
CA ASN A 131 8.39 18.82 15.07
C ASN A 131 8.75 19.38 13.69
N SER A 132 8.01 20.33 13.11
CA SER A 132 8.14 21.76 13.45
C SER A 132 9.43 22.13 14.22
N GLY A 133 10.56 21.52 13.86
CA GLY A 133 11.85 22.19 13.91
C GLY A 133 11.92 23.09 12.70
N GLY A 134 11.33 24.28 12.80
CA GLY A 134 11.50 25.31 11.78
C GLY A 134 12.99 25.55 11.54
N GLY A 135 13.44 25.29 10.32
CA GLY A 135 14.80 25.61 9.87
C GLY A 135 15.68 24.41 9.59
N SER A 136 15.44 23.74 8.47
CA SER A 136 16.48 22.93 7.83
C SER A 136 16.38 23.06 6.31
N HIS A 137 16.60 24.28 5.81
CA HIS A 137 17.53 24.35 4.69
C HIS A 137 18.86 23.85 5.23
N GLN A 138 19.23 22.61 4.91
CA GLN A 138 20.61 22.18 4.96
C GLN A 138 21.39 23.01 3.93
N SER A 139 21.70 24.26 4.29
CA SER A 139 22.86 24.92 3.74
C SER A 139 24.06 24.09 4.19
N GLN A 140 24.77 23.58 3.20
CA GLN A 140 26.00 22.83 3.24
C GLN A 140 27.05 23.50 4.15
N HIS A 141 26.95 23.28 5.46
CA HIS A 141 27.94 23.72 6.42
C HIS A 141 28.42 22.53 7.24
N GLN A 142 29.75 22.41 7.25
CA GLN A 142 30.55 21.35 7.84
C GLN A 142 30.06 21.00 9.26
N ALA A 143 29.79 19.73 9.51
CA ALA A 143 29.47 19.22 10.84
C ALA A 143 30.54 19.66 11.84
N GLY A 144 30.13 20.44 12.86
CA GLY A 144 31.00 20.92 13.94
C GLY A 144 31.10 22.44 14.11
N GLN A 145 30.61 23.24 13.16
CA GLN A 145 30.55 24.69 13.34
C GLN A 145 29.29 25.12 14.11
N LYS A 146 29.48 25.81 15.23
CA LYS A 146 28.39 26.48 15.95
C LYS A 146 27.93 27.67 15.13
N THR A 147 26.63 27.74 14.83
CA THR A 147 26.02 28.87 14.13
C THR A 147 25.10 29.66 15.07
N MET A 148 24.97 30.97 14.85
CA MET A 148 24.08 31.84 15.62
C MET A 148 23.32 32.76 14.67
N LYS A 149 22.02 32.97 14.90
CA LYS A 149 21.21 33.93 14.12
C LYS A 149 21.69 35.36 14.33
N ARG A 150 21.66 36.20 13.30
CA ARG A 150 22.10 37.61 13.35
C ARG A 150 21.37 38.39 14.43
N ALA A 151 20.06 38.20 14.56
CA ALA A 151 19.26 38.82 15.61
C ALA A 151 19.73 38.45 17.03
N ALA A 152 20.17 37.21 17.24
CA ALA A 152 20.72 36.77 18.52
C ALA A 152 22.11 37.37 18.78
N PHE A 153 22.94 37.50 17.74
CA PHE A 153 24.25 38.17 17.84
C PHE A 153 24.09 39.66 18.17
N ASP A 154 23.14 40.34 17.53
CA ASP A 154 22.93 41.78 17.72
C ASP A 154 22.42 42.13 19.12
N ALA A 155 21.69 41.21 19.75
CA ALA A 155 21.21 41.32 21.12
C ALA A 155 22.28 41.09 22.20
N LEU A 156 23.48 40.61 21.84
CA LEU A 156 24.59 40.45 22.79
C LEU A 156 25.18 41.81 23.19
N ASP A 157 25.74 41.88 24.40
CA ASP A 157 26.58 43.00 24.81
C ASP A 157 27.95 42.97 24.08
N GLN A 158 28.74 44.04 24.18
CA GLN A 158 30.04 44.12 23.51
C GLN A 158 30.99 42.98 23.91
N THR A 159 30.89 42.50 25.15
CA THR A 159 31.65 41.34 25.64
C THR A 159 31.19 40.04 24.99
N GLY A 160 29.88 39.81 24.92
CA GLY A 160 29.30 38.63 24.27
C GLY A 160 29.56 38.58 22.77
N LYS A 161 29.51 39.73 22.07
CA LYS A 161 29.86 39.82 20.63
C LYS A 161 31.31 39.42 20.38
N GLN A 162 32.23 39.91 21.22
CA GLN A 162 33.66 39.53 21.15
C GLN A 162 33.87 38.04 21.45
N GLY A 163 33.14 37.48 22.41
CA GLY A 163 33.18 36.05 22.74
C GLY A 163 32.72 35.17 21.57
N ALA A 164 31.58 35.50 20.96
CA ALA A 164 31.05 34.75 19.81
C ALA A 164 32.00 34.78 18.60
N LEU A 165 32.67 35.91 18.35
CA LEU A 165 33.68 36.03 17.28
C LEU A 165 34.95 35.23 17.61
N LYS A 166 35.39 35.20 18.88
CA LYS A 166 36.53 34.38 19.32
C LYS A 166 36.24 32.88 19.24
N ASP A 167 35.01 32.49 19.52
CA ASP A 167 34.54 31.09 19.46
C ASP A 167 34.33 30.58 18.03
N GLY A 168 34.57 31.42 17.02
CA GLY A 168 34.45 31.04 15.61
C GLY A 168 33.01 30.72 15.19
N ILE A 169 32.03 31.37 15.82
CA ILE A 169 30.61 31.15 15.53
C ILE A 169 30.27 31.78 14.18
N THR A 170 29.68 30.99 13.28
CA THR A 170 29.21 31.47 11.98
C THR A 170 27.85 32.15 12.15
N ILE A 171 27.77 33.44 11.81
CA ILE A 171 26.54 34.22 11.93
C ILE A 171 25.68 33.98 10.69
N VAL A 172 24.48 33.43 10.89
CA VAL A 172 23.48 33.16 9.84
C VAL A 172 22.31 34.13 10.00
N ASP A 173 21.57 34.41 8.94
CA ASP A 173 20.44 35.37 8.97
C ASP A 173 19.21 34.80 9.70
#